data_AF-D6X5G9-F1
#
_entry.id   AF-D6X5G9-F1
#
_cell.length_a   1.000
_cell.length_b   1.000
_cell.length_c   1.000
_cell.angle_alpha   90.00
_cell.angle_beta   90.00
_cell.angle_gamma   90.00
#
_symmetry.space_group_name_H-M   'P 1'
#
loop_
_entity.id
_entity.type
_entity.pdbx_description
1 polymer ?
#
loop_
_entity_poly.entity_id
_entity_poly.type
_entity_poly.pdbx_seq_one_letter_code
_entity_poly.pdbx_strand_id
1 'polypeptide(L)' 'MPVVEIRAVSNAVGPRDRAAWRIGEALAALREAFQQLAPVLQEQP' A
#
# COMPACT_ATOMS: atom_id res chain seq x y z
N MET A 1 2.66 12.24 -19.01
CA MET A 1 1.49 11.59 -18.39
C MET A 1 1.47 11.90 -16.91
N PRO A 2 0.32 12.21 -16.31
CA PRO A 2 0.18 12.30 -14.85
C PRO A 2 0.31 10.92 -14.20
N VAL A 3 0.92 10.86 -13.02
CA VAL A 3 1.16 9.62 -12.26
C VAL A 3 0.97 9.85 -10.75
N VAL A 4 0.61 8.79 -10.03
CA VAL A 4 0.48 8.76 -8.56
C VAL A 4 1.14 7.49 -8.02
N GLU A 5 1.69 7.58 -6.81
CA GLU A 5 2.23 6.44 -6.08
C GLU A 5 1.44 6.18 -4.79
N ILE A 6 1.22 4.90 -4.47
CA ILE A 6 0.55 4.44 -3.25
C ILE A 6 1.47 3.47 -2.52
N ARG A 7 1.66 3.68 -1.21
CA ARG A 7 2.49 2.84 -0.35
C ARG A 7 1.74 2.50 0.94
N ALA A 8 1.90 1.27 1.42
CA ALA A 8 1.54 0.90 2.78
C ALA A 8 2.79 0.97 3.68
N VAL A 9 2.58 1.30 4.96
CA VAL A 9 3.66 1.48 5.94
C VAL A 9 3.78 0.22 6.80
N SER A 10 4.95 -0.44 6.78
CA SER A 10 5.22 -1.63 7.58
C SER A 10 5.67 -1.34 9.01
N ASN A 11 6.20 -0.15 9.26
CA ASN A 11 6.71 0.26 10.57
C ASN A 11 6.85 1.80 10.63
N ALA A 12 6.76 2.35 11.84
CA ALA A 12 7.09 3.74 12.08
C ALA A 12 8.59 4.02 11.81
N VAL A 13 8.90 5.28 11.54
CA VAL A 13 10.30 5.76 11.37
C VAL A 13 10.97 5.86 12.74
N GLY A 14 12.20 5.39 12.85
CA GLY A 14 13.00 5.39 14.07
C GLY A 14 14.36 4.69 13.87
N PRO A 15 15.11 4.40 14.96
CA PRO A 15 16.30 3.56 14.89
C PRO A 15 16.02 2.23 14.19
N ARG A 16 17.04 1.63 13.57
CA ARG A 16 16.86 0.40 12.81
C ARG A 16 16.54 -0.78 13.72
N ASP A 17 15.25 -1.09 13.84
CA ASP A 17 14.73 -2.32 14.45
C ASP A 17 13.96 -3.13 13.40
N ARG A 18 14.49 -4.31 13.04
CA ARG A 18 13.85 -5.22 12.08
C ARG A 18 12.74 -6.06 12.70
N ALA A 19 12.74 -6.24 14.02
CA ALA A 19 11.68 -6.97 14.71
C ALA A 19 10.34 -6.20 14.66
N ALA A 20 10.41 -4.87 14.56
CA ALA A 20 9.23 -4.00 14.39
C ALA A 20 8.61 -4.04 12.98
N TRP A 21 9.21 -4.73 12.01
CA TRP A 21 8.71 -4.76 10.63
C TRP A 21 7.45 -5.63 10.51
N ARG A 22 6.34 -5.04 10.07
CA ARG A 22 5.07 -5.74 9.84
C ARG A 22 4.76 -5.83 8.35
N ILE A 23 5.65 -6.46 7.59
CA ILE A 23 5.58 -6.50 6.11
C ILE A 23 4.30 -7.18 5.63
N GLY A 24 3.94 -8.33 6.21
CA GLY A 24 2.75 -9.08 5.79
C GLY A 24 1.46 -8.25 5.90
N GLU A 25 1.33 -7.49 6.98
CA GLU A 25 0.19 -6.61 7.19
C GLU A 25 0.18 -5.41 6.24
N ALA A 26 1.34 -4.79 5.99
CA ALA A 26 1.44 -3.72 5.02
C ALA A 26 1.07 -4.17 3.59
N LEU A 27 1.50 -5.37 3.19
CA LEU A 27 1.13 -5.94 1.88
C LEU A 27 -0.37 -6.28 1.83
N ALA A 28 -0.96 -6.77 2.92
CA ALA A 28 -2.40 -7.00 3.00
C ALA A 28 -3.18 -5.68 2.84
N ALA A 29 -2.79 -4.63 3.56
CA ALA A 29 -3.40 -3.30 3.44
C ALA A 29 -3.24 -2.71 2.03
N LEU A 30 -2.08 -2.89 1.39
CA LEU A 30 -1.87 -2.43 0.01
C LEU A 30 -2.79 -3.15 -0.98
N ARG A 31 -2.96 -4.47 -0.83
CA ARG A 31 -3.89 -5.25 -1.64
C ARG A 31 -5.33 -4.76 -1.48
N GLU A 32 -5.76 -4.52 -0.25
CA GLU A 32 -7.11 -4.00 0.03
C GLU A 32 -7.32 -2.62 -0.61
N ALA A 33 -6.34 -1.73 -0.53
CA ALA A 33 -6.41 -0.42 -1.19
C ALA A 33 -6.61 -0.54 -2.70
N PHE A 34 -5.87 -1.44 -3.37
CA PHE A 34 -6.03 -1.65 -4.82
C PHE A 34 -7.34 -2.34 -5.20
N GLN A 35 -7.89 -3.22 -4.34
CA GLN A 35 -9.24 -3.77 -4.54
C GLN A 35 -10.30 -2.67 -4.55
N GLN A 36 -10.17 -1.67 -3.67
CA GLN A 36 -11.09 -0.53 -3.62
C GLN A 36 -10.89 0.44 -4.80
N LEU A 37 -9.66 0.58 -5.30
CA LEU A 37 -9.36 1.46 -6.44
C LEU A 37 -9.73 0.86 -7.80
N ALA A 38 -9.83 -0.46 -7.90
CA ALA A 38 -10.08 -1.14 -9.17
C ALA A 38 -11.26 -0.55 -9.98
N PRO A 39 -12.45 -0.27 -9.39
CA PRO A 39 -13.57 0.30 -10.15
C PRO A 39 -13.31 1.71 -10.70
N VAL A 40 -12.40 2.47 -10.10
CA VAL A 40 -12.06 3.84 -10.53
C VAL A 40 -11.02 3.83 -11.66
N LEU A 41 -10.18 2.79 -11.70
CA LEU A 41 -9.12 2.63 -12.69
C LEU A 41 -9.57 1.84 -13.93
N GLN A 42 -10.68 1.12 -13.83
CA GLN A 42 -11.31 0.47 -14.96
C GLN A 42 -12.04 1.54 -15.80
N GLU A 43 -11.76 1.56 -17.10
CA GLU A 43 -12.55 2.36 -18.03
C GLU A 43 -13.99 1.88 -17.99
N GLN A 44 -14.94 2.80 -17.78
CA GLN A 44 -16.35 2.48 -17.95
C GLN A 44 -16.60 2.21 -19.43
N PRO A 45 -17.42 1.20 -19.78
CA PRO A 45 -17.81 0.97 -21.17
C PRO A 45 -18.52 2.19 -21.79
#